data_AF-A0A4Q3MZG3-F1
#
_entry.id   AF-A0A4Q3MZG3-F1
#
_cell.length_a   1.000
_cell.length_b   1.000
_cell.length_c   1.000
_cell.angle_alpha   90.00
_cell.angle_beta   90.00
_cell.angle_gamma   90.00
#
_symmetry.space_group_name_H-M   'P 1'
#
loop_
_entity.id
_entity.type
_entity.pdbx_description
1 polymer ?
#
loop_
_entity_poly.entity_id
_entity_poly.type
_entity_poly.pdbx_seq_one_letter_code
_entity_poly.pdbx_strand_id
1 'polypeptide(L)'
;VGLVISIPLIIYGSTMLLKLMSRFPAIITIGAGLLGWVAGEMAISDPAVSGWAANQHALHYAAPIAGALLVVATGKWLVTRSPAAEQAA
;
A
#
# COMPACT_ATOMS: atom_id res chain seq x y z
N VAL A 1 25.03 -20.75 -4.84
CA VAL A 1 24.02 -21.43 -5.70
C VAL A 1 22.65 -20.75 -5.62
N GLY A 2 22.08 -20.54 -4.43
CA GLY A 2 20.76 -19.89 -4.30
C GLY A 2 20.63 -18.55 -5.04
N LEU A 3 21.62 -17.65 -4.90
CA LEU A 3 21.64 -16.35 -5.59
C LEU A 3 21.57 -16.45 -7.13
N VAL A 4 22.20 -17.48 -7.71
CA VAL A 4 22.22 -17.70 -9.17
C VAL A 4 20.83 -18.08 -9.69
N ILE A 5 20.01 -18.75 -8.88
CA ILE A 5 18.64 -19.14 -9.24
C ILE A 5 17.65 -18.02 -8.91
N SER A 6 17.85 -17.30 -7.80
CA SER A 6 16.96 -16.22 -7.37
C SER A 6 16.98 -15.02 -8.30
N ILE A 7 18.15 -14.60 -8.81
CA ILE A 7 18.26 -13.42 -9.69
C ILE A 7 17.41 -13.57 -10.97
N PRO A 8 17.55 -14.65 -11.77
CA PRO A 8 16.70 -14.85 -12.94
C PRO A 8 15.22 -14.87 -12.58
N LEU A 9 14.84 -15.60 -11.52
CA LEU A 9 13.45 -15.71 -11.08
C LEU A 9 12.85 -14.33 -10.75
N ILE A 10 13.59 -13.48 -10.04
CA ILE A 10 13.17 -12.12 -9.68
C ILE A 10 13.06 -11.22 -10.93
N ILE A 11 13.99 -11.35 -11.90
CA ILE A 11 13.95 -10.58 -13.16
C ILE A 11 12.70 -10.95 -13.97
N TYR A 12 12.42 -12.24 -14.15
CA TYR A 12 11.22 -12.70 -14.84
C TYR A 12 9.94 -12.31 -14.08
N GLY A 13 9.95 -12.47 -12.75
CA GLY A 13 8.83 -12.13 -11.88
C GLY A 13 8.48 -10.65 -11.93
N SER A 14 9.47 -9.76 -11.81
CA SER A 14 9.26 -8.30 -11.88
C SER A 14 8.76 -7.87 -13.25
N THR A 15 9.28 -8.44 -14.35
CA THR A 15 8.79 -8.15 -15.70
C THR A 15 7.32 -8.54 -15.88
N MET A 16 6.92 -9.72 -15.35
CA MET A 16 5.52 -10.15 -15.35
C MET A 16 4.64 -9.22 -14.52
N LEU A 17 5.12 -8.82 -13.35
CA LEU A 17 4.41 -7.91 -12.44
C LEU A 17 4.19 -6.54 -13.09
N LEU A 18 5.20 -5.99 -13.75
CA LEU A 18 5.12 -4.71 -14.47
C LEU A 18 4.10 -4.76 -15.61
N LYS A 19 4.08 -5.84 -16.40
CA LYS A 19 3.06 -6.05 -17.44
C LYS A 19 1.65 -6.15 -16.87
N LEU A 20 1.51 -6.77 -15.70
CA LEU A 20 0.22 -6.87 -15.02
C LEU A 20 -0.24 -5.51 -14.50
N MET A 21 0.67 -4.74 -13.91
CA MET A 21 0.41 -3.38 -13.43
C MET A 21 0.01 -2.42 -14.55
N SER A 22 0.62 -2.53 -15.73
CA SER A 22 0.23 -1.71 -16.89
C SER A 22 -1.10 -2.14 -17.50
N ARG A 23 -1.43 -3.45 -17.47
CA ARG A 23 -2.72 -3.95 -17.96
C ARG A 23 -3.88 -3.68 -17.00
N PHE A 24 -3.63 -3.74 -15.69
CA PHE A 24 -4.64 -3.56 -14.63
C PHE A 24 -4.14 -2.59 -13.54
N PRO A 25 -4.08 -1.28 -13.83
CA PRO A 25 -3.60 -0.27 -12.89
C PRO A 25 -4.44 -0.18 -11.60
N ALA A 26 -5.69 -0.66 -11.62
CA ALA A 26 -6.53 -0.77 -10.43
C ALA A 26 -5.88 -1.58 -9.30
N ILE A 27 -5.02 -2.56 -9.61
CA ILE A 27 -4.32 -3.39 -8.61
C ILE A 27 -3.43 -2.53 -7.72
N ILE A 28 -2.81 -1.47 -8.26
CA ILE A 28 -1.95 -0.56 -7.49
C ILE A 28 -2.77 0.23 -6.47
N THR A 29 -3.95 0.70 -6.88
CA THR A 29 -4.84 1.47 -5.99
C THR A 29 -5.40 0.60 -4.88
N ILE A 30 -5.80 -0.64 -5.20
CA ILE A 30 -6.28 -1.62 -4.22
C ILE A 30 -5.14 -1.99 -3.25
N GLY A 31 -3.95 -2.29 -3.78
CA GLY A 31 -2.77 -2.61 -2.98
C GLY A 31 -2.37 -1.47 -2.05
N ALA A 32 -2.38 -0.23 -2.54
CA ALA A 32 -2.10 0.95 -1.71
C ALA A 32 -3.13 1.12 -0.58
N GLY A 33 -4.41 0.92 -0.87
CA GLY A 33 -5.47 0.94 0.17
C GLY A 33 -5.26 -0.14 1.24
N LEU A 34 -4.91 -1.36 0.83
CA LEU A 34 -4.59 -2.46 1.76
C LEU A 34 -3.34 -2.15 2.60
N LEU A 35 -2.30 -1.58 2.00
CA LEU A 35 -1.11 -1.14 2.74
C LEU A 35 -1.44 -0.03 3.74
N GLY A 36 -2.31 0.92 3.39
CA GLY A 36 -2.81 1.94 4.32
C GLY A 36 -3.62 1.36 5.47
N TRP A 37 -4.43 0.33 5.21
CA TRP A 37 -5.14 -0.41 6.26
C TRP A 37 -4.17 -1.07 7.24
N VAL A 38 -3.20 -1.85 6.71
CA VAL A 38 -2.20 -2.56 7.53
C VAL A 38 -1.36 -1.56 8.32
N ALA A 39 -0.98 -0.43 7.72
CA ALA A 39 -0.28 0.63 8.44
C ALA A 39 -1.10 1.21 9.60
N GLY A 40 -2.42 1.42 9.40
CA GLY A 40 -3.32 1.88 10.46
C GLY A 40 -3.51 0.84 11.58
N GLU A 41 -3.56 -0.44 11.22
CA GLU A 41 -3.62 -1.56 12.18
C GLU A 41 -2.32 -1.70 12.98
N MET A 42 -1.17 -1.54 12.34
CA MET A 42 0.12 -1.53 13.03
C MET A 42 0.29 -0.30 13.93
N ALA A 43 -0.21 0.86 13.52
CA ALA A 43 -0.16 2.07 14.32
C ALA A 43 -1.01 1.97 15.61
N ILE A 44 -2.18 1.33 15.57
CA ILE A 44 -3.04 1.16 16.75
C ILE A 44 -2.54 0.01 17.66
N SER A 45 -1.95 -1.02 17.08
CA SER A 45 -1.45 -2.19 17.80
C SER A 45 -0.03 -1.99 18.35
N ASP A 46 0.58 -0.83 18.08
CA ASP A 46 1.89 -0.48 18.63
C ASP A 46 1.82 -0.42 20.17
N PRO A 47 2.73 -1.08 20.89
CA PRO A 47 2.76 -1.05 22.36
C PRO A 47 2.74 0.36 22.96
N ALA A 48 3.33 1.35 22.27
CA ALA A 48 3.33 2.75 22.71
C ALA A 48 1.94 3.41 22.69
N VAL A 49 1.02 2.91 21.85
CA VAL A 49 -0.34 3.45 21.66
C VAL A 49 -1.40 2.54 22.29
N SER A 50 -1.08 1.26 22.50
CA SER A 50 -1.98 0.24 23.03
C SER A 50 -2.64 0.62 24.36
N GLY A 51 -1.94 1.34 25.25
CA GLY A 51 -2.47 1.79 26.54
C GLY A 51 -3.56 2.88 26.43
N TRP A 52 -3.52 3.72 25.39
CA TRP A 52 -4.55 4.75 25.12
C TRP A 52 -5.67 4.20 24.22
N ALA A 53 -5.35 3.24 23.34
CA ALA A 53 -6.29 2.59 22.43
C ALA A 53 -7.18 1.51 23.10
N ALA A 54 -6.72 0.88 24.19
CA ALA A 54 -7.43 -0.20 24.88
C ALA A 54 -8.83 0.18 25.41
N ASN A 55 -9.09 1.47 25.67
CA ASN A 55 -10.38 1.94 26.20
C ASN A 55 -11.45 2.22 25.13
N GLN A 56 -11.11 2.13 23.83
CA GLN A 56 -12.05 2.47 22.76
C GLN A 56 -11.98 1.43 21.64
N HIS A 57 -12.79 0.37 21.74
CA HIS A 57 -13.00 -0.64 20.68
C HIS A 57 -13.30 -0.01 19.30
N ALA A 58 -13.85 1.20 19.26
CA ALA A 58 -14.08 1.94 18.01
C ALA A 58 -12.78 2.35 17.30
N LEU A 59 -11.69 2.62 18.02
CA LEU A 59 -10.40 3.02 17.44
C LEU A 59 -9.71 1.86 16.71
N HIS A 60 -9.92 0.62 17.14
CA HIS A 60 -9.41 -0.57 16.46
C HIS A 60 -9.93 -0.73 15.03
N TYR A 61 -11.15 -0.26 14.75
CA TYR A 61 -11.73 -0.29 13.40
C TYR A 61 -11.59 1.06 12.68
N ALA A 62 -11.64 2.18 13.40
CA ALA A 62 -11.53 3.50 12.82
C ALA A 62 -10.12 3.81 12.30
N ALA A 63 -9.06 3.36 12.99
CA ALA A 63 -7.68 3.66 12.57
C ALA A 63 -7.27 2.96 11.26
N PRO A 64 -7.56 1.66 11.03
CA PRO A 64 -7.28 1.02 9.74
C PRO A 64 -8.11 1.60 8.60
N ILE A 65 -9.40 1.90 8.84
CA ILE A 65 -10.27 2.55 7.85
C ILE A 65 -9.72 3.93 7.49
N ALA A 66 -9.34 4.73 8.49
CA ALA A 66 -8.74 6.05 8.29
C ALA A 66 -7.41 5.96 7.54
N GLY A 67 -6.55 5.00 7.87
CA GLY A 67 -5.29 4.75 7.17
C GLY A 67 -5.49 4.40 5.70
N ALA A 68 -6.41 3.48 5.40
CA ALA A 68 -6.77 3.12 4.03
C ALA A 68 -7.33 4.31 3.24
N LEU A 69 -8.26 5.05 3.84
CA LEU A 69 -8.87 6.23 3.20
C LEU A 69 -7.85 7.34 2.97
N LEU A 70 -6.96 7.61 3.92
CA LEU A 70 -5.91 8.61 3.78
C LEU A 70 -4.96 8.25 2.64
N VAL A 71 -4.50 7.01 2.55
CA VAL A 71 -3.60 6.57 1.47
C VAL A 71 -4.27 6.67 0.10
N VAL A 72 -5.53 6.24 -0.02
CA VAL A 72 -6.25 6.34 -1.30
C VAL A 72 -6.56 7.80 -1.66
N ALA A 73 -6.99 8.62 -0.70
CA ALA A 73 -7.30 10.03 -0.93
C ALA A 73 -6.05 10.83 -1.34
N THR A 74 -4.93 10.65 -0.63
CA THR A 74 -3.65 11.30 -0.96
C THR A 74 -3.10 10.80 -2.29
N GLY A 75 -3.17 9.49 -2.57
CA GLY A 75 -2.78 8.91 -3.85
C GLY A 75 -3.57 9.51 -5.02
N LYS A 76 -4.90 9.59 -4.91
CA LYS A 76 -5.74 10.20 -5.95
C LYS A 76 -5.48 11.71 -6.08
N TRP A 77 -5.28 12.41 -4.97
CA TRP A 77 -5.02 13.86 -4.97
C TRP A 77 -3.69 14.22 -5.64
N LEU A 78 -2.63 13.45 -5.38
CA LEU A 78 -1.32 13.63 -6.00
C LEU A 78 -1.36 13.34 -7.51
N VAL A 79 -2.11 12.31 -7.94
CA VAL A 79 -2.32 12.03 -9.37
C VAL A 79 -3.07 13.16 -10.06
N THR A 80 -4.12 13.70 -9.42
CA THR A 80 -4.87 14.84 -10.00
C THR A 80 -4.08 16.14 -10.07
N ARG A 81 -3.01 16.30 -9.27
CA ARG A 81 -2.14 17.48 -9.29
C ARG A 81 -0.91 17.32 -10.17
N SER A 82 -0.60 16.10 -10.61
CA SER A 82 0.50 15.80 -11.50
C SER A 82 -0.02 15.27 -12.84
N PRO A 83 -0.54 16.13 -13.74
CA PRO A 83 -0.82 15.75 -15.13
C PRO A 83 0.47 15.54 -15.96
N ALA A 84 1.55 15.02 -15.35
CA ALA A 84 2.88 14.96 -15.96
C ALA A 84 3.74 13.76 -15.51
N ALA A 85 3.14 12.66 -15.05
CA ALA A 85 3.86 11.40 -14.86
C ALA A 85 3.33 10.24 -15.74
N GLU A 86 2.50 10.56 -16.75
CA GLU A 86 2.05 9.62 -17.78
C GLU A 86 2.97 9.63 -19.02
N GLN A 87 4.23 10.08 -18.89
CA GLN A 87 5.20 10.09 -20.00
C GLN A 87 6.60 9.56 -19.64
N ALA A 88 6.79 8.94 -18.48
CA ALA A 88 8.08 8.35 -18.09
C ALA A 88 7.96 6.86 -17.76
N ALA A 89 7.38 6.07 -18.67
CA ALA A 89 7.65 4.64 -18.84
C ALA A 89 7.21 4.17 -20.23
#